data_AF-A0A7W4IKI8-F1
#
_entry.id   AF-A0A7W4IKI8-F1
#
_cell.length_a   1.000
_cell.length_b   1.000
_cell.length_c   1.000
_cell.angle_alpha   90.00
_cell.angle_beta   90.00
_cell.angle_gamma   90.00
#
_symmetry.space_group_name_H-M   'P 1'
#
loop_
_entity.id
_entity.type
_entity.pdbx_description
1 polymer ?
#
loop_
_entity_poly.entity_id
_entity_poly.type
_entity_poly.pdbx_seq_one_letter_code
_entity_poly.pdbx_strand_id
1 'polypeptide(L)' 'MIYNFGAYSHLLLSEFHAPHHLTSLPVKPIINCPGYAAREWSLDDSVVPVRGQTAWLRSRPEAP' A
#
# COMPACT_ATOMS: atom_id res chain seq x y z
N MET A 1 -4.64 24.40 0.51
CA MET A 1 -3.18 24.21 0.49
C MET A 1 -2.92 22.89 -0.22
N ILE A 2 -2.63 22.94 -1.52
CA ILE A 2 -2.36 21.75 -2.33
C ILE A 2 -0.85 21.59 -2.34
N TYR A 3 -0.33 20.63 -1.59
CA TYR A 3 1.08 20.26 -1.70
C TYR A 3 1.27 19.58 -3.07
N ASN A 4 2.14 20.16 -3.91
CA ASN A 4 2.51 19.58 -5.19
C ASN A 4 3.41 18.36 -4.93
N PHE A 5 2.80 17.21 -4.64
CA PHE A 5 3.53 15.97 -4.35
C PHE A 5 4.47 15.56 -5.49
N GLY A 6 4.13 15.90 -6.74
CA GLY A 6 4.93 15.54 -7.93
C GLY A 6 6.33 16.16 -7.97
N ALA A 7 6.52 17.34 -7.40
CA ALA A 7 7.84 17.99 -7.32
C ALA A 7 8.74 17.43 -6.20
N TYR A 8 8.16 16.73 -5.21
CA TYR A 8 8.87 16.22 -4.02
C TYR A 8 8.95 14.68 -3.95
N SER A 9 8.29 13.97 -4.87
CA SER A 9 8.29 12.51 -4.92
C SER A 9 9.46 11.97 -5.73
N HIS A 10 10.29 11.12 -5.12
CA HIS A 10 11.29 10.32 -5.82
C HIS A 10 10.81 8.87 -5.88
N LEU A 11 10.73 8.29 -7.08
CA LEU A 11 10.46 6.87 -7.24
C LEU A 11 11.77 6.09 -7.10
N LEU A 12 11.88 5.27 -6.07
CA LEU A 12 12.98 4.33 -5.89
C LEU A 12 12.44 2.91 -6.10
N LEU A 13 12.87 2.25 -7.17
CA LEU A 13 12.63 0.81 -7.36
C LEU A 13 13.72 0.06 -6.59
N SER A 14 13.34 -0.56 -5.48
CA SER A 14 14.26 -1.32 -4.62
C SER A 14 13.52 -2.47 -3.95
N GLU A 15 14.25 -3.53 -3.64
CA GLU A 15 13.72 -4.71 -2.97
C GLU A 15 14.17 -4.75 -1.51
N PHE A 16 13.23 -4.98 -0.60
CA PHE A 16 13.49 -5.07 0.83
C PHE A 16 13.00 -6.43 1.34
N HIS A 17 13.92 -7.35 1.64
CA HIS A 17 13.56 -8.67 2.15
C HIS A 17 13.26 -8.71 3.66
N ALA A 18 13.55 -7.63 4.39
CA ALA A 18 13.26 -7.54 5.82
C ALA A 18 13.02 -6.09 6.29
N PRO A 19 12.27 -5.86 7.40
CA PRO A 19 11.93 -4.52 7.86
C PRO A 19 13.14 -3.67 8.24
N HIS A 20 14.20 -4.29 8.76
CA HIS A 20 15.41 -3.58 9.14
C HIS A 20 16.15 -2.98 7.94
N HIS A 21 15.90 -3.43 6.71
CA HIS A 21 16.48 -2.79 5.53
C HIS A 21 15.99 -1.35 5.36
N LEU A 22 14.84 -1.00 5.91
CA LEU A 22 14.32 0.38 5.87
C LEU A 22 15.22 1.38 6.61
N THR A 23 16.09 0.93 7.51
CA THR A 23 16.98 1.84 8.25
C THR A 23 18.06 2.47 7.37
N SER A 24 18.35 1.88 6.22
CA SER A 24 19.31 2.43 5.25
C SER A 24 18.72 3.58 4.41
N LEU A 25 17.42 3.82 4.49
CA LEU A 25 16.78 4.90 3.74
C LEU A 25 17.16 6.27 4.33
N PRO A 26 17.53 7.26 3.49
CA PRO A 26 17.93 8.58 3.95
C PRO A 26 16.74 9.42 4.44
N VAL A 27 15.51 9.07 4.04
CA VAL A 27 14.29 9.83 4.35
C VAL A 27 13.50 9.16 5.47
N LYS A 28 13.10 9.95 6.47
CA LYS A 28 12.26 9.54 7.62
C LYS A 28 11.23 10.65 7.91
N PRO A 29 10.06 10.35 8.50
CA PRO A 29 9.55 9.05 8.92
C PRO A 29 9.10 8.15 7.76
N ILE A 30 8.99 6.84 8.01
CA ILE A 30 8.59 5.85 7.00
C ILE A 30 7.14 5.44 7.24
N ILE A 31 6.31 5.54 6.19
CA ILE A 31 4.93 5.03 6.21
C ILE A 31 4.92 3.67 5.51
N ASN A 32 4.76 2.61 6.30
CA ASN A 32 4.80 1.24 5.81
C ASN A 32 3.40 0.77 5.37
N CYS A 33 3.19 0.55 4.06
CA CYS A 33 1.89 0.17 3.47
C CYS A 33 1.87 -1.21 2.76
N PRO A 34 2.40 -2.31 3.36
CA PRO A 34 2.50 -3.61 2.68
C PRO A 34 1.18 -4.39 2.62
N GLY A 35 0.14 -3.97 3.37
CA GLY A 35 -1.13 -4.67 3.44
C GLY A 35 -0.98 -6.10 3.97
N TYR A 36 -1.57 -7.08 3.30
CA TYR A 36 -1.52 -8.49 3.70
C TYR A 36 -0.08 -9.07 3.72
N ALA A 37 0.83 -8.52 2.92
CA ALA A 37 2.23 -8.97 2.89
C ALA A 37 2.97 -8.71 4.22
N ALA A 38 2.42 -7.88 5.12
CA ALA A 38 2.94 -7.67 6.48
C ALA A 38 3.08 -8.98 7.28
N ARG A 39 2.22 -9.98 7.02
CA ARG A 39 2.29 -11.28 7.69
C ARG A 39 3.64 -11.95 7.48
N GLU A 40 4.12 -12.00 6.24
CA GLU A 40 5.38 -12.65 5.89
C GLU A 40 6.56 -11.70 6.13
N TRP A 41 6.44 -10.45 5.67
CA TRP A 41 7.56 -9.53 5.65
C TRP A 41 7.93 -8.98 7.03
N SER A 42 6.95 -8.67 7.89
CA SER A 42 7.15 -8.16 9.24
C SER A 42 6.73 -9.12 10.35
N LEU A 43 6.43 -10.38 10.01
CA LEU A 43 5.98 -11.41 10.95
C LEU A 43 4.76 -10.98 11.77
N ASP A 44 3.89 -10.16 11.19
CA ASP A 44 2.69 -9.67 11.87
C ASP A 44 1.55 -10.67 11.71
N ASP A 45 1.44 -11.59 12.67
CA ASP A 45 0.42 -12.63 12.67
C ASP A 45 -1.00 -12.11 12.96
N SER A 46 -1.15 -10.84 13.37
CA SER A 46 -2.45 -10.23 13.67
C SER A 46 -3.25 -9.88 12.42
N VAL A 47 -2.61 -9.76 11.25
CA VAL A 47 -3.26 -9.39 9.99
C VAL A 47 -3.99 -10.59 9.39
N VAL A 48 -5.29 -10.72 9.61
CA VAL A 48 -6.09 -11.84 9.09
C VAL A 48 -6.72 -11.49 7.73
N PRO A 49 -6.56 -12.30 6.67
CA PRO A 49 -7.16 -12.01 5.37
C PRO A 49 -8.66 -12.33 5.40
N VAL A 50 -9.48 -11.41 4.91
CA VAL A 50 -10.93 -11.62 4.74
C VAL A 50 -11.25 -11.64 3.25
N ARG A 51 -11.63 -12.80 2.72
CA ARG A 51 -12.00 -12.96 1.31
C ARG A 51 -13.30 -12.22 1.02
N GLY A 52 -13.22 -11.15 0.24
CA GLY A 52 -14.37 -10.47 -0.34
C GLY A 52 -14.62 -10.94 -1.77
N GLN A 53 -15.87 -11.26 -2.12
CA GLN A 53 -16.30 -11.46 -3.50
C GLN A 53 -17.37 -10.43 -3.83
N THR A 54 -17.14 -9.68 -4.90
CA THR A 54 -18.06 -8.63 -5.37
C THR A 54 -18.48 -8.92 -6.81
N ALA A 55 -19.64 -8.40 -7.20
CA ALA A 55 -20.09 -8.37 -8.58
C ALA A 55 -20.04 -6.93 -9.09
N TRP A 56 -19.45 -6.72 -10.27
CA TRP A 56 -19.55 -5.45 -10.96
C TRP A 56 -20.87 -5.41 -11.74
N LEU A 57 -21.80 -4.59 -11.27
CA LEU A 57 -23.06 -4.37 -11.96
C LEU A 57 -22.87 -3.33 -13.07
N ARG A 58 -23.47 -3.56 -14.24
CA ARG A 58 -23.59 -2.52 -15.26
C ARG A 58 -24.48 -1.40 -14.73
N SER A 59 -24.18 -0.15 -15.10
CA SER A 59 -25.09 0.96 -14.83
C SER A 59 -26.45 0.67 -15.47
N ARG A 60 -27.53 0.92 -14.73
CA ARG A 60 -28.89 0.80 -15.24
C ARG A 60 -29.21 2.02 -16.12
N PRO A 61 -29.78 1.88 -17.32
CA PRO A 61 -30.35 3.00 -18.07
C PRO A 61 -31.50 3.63 -17.26
N GLU A 62 -31.68 4.95 -17.31
CA GLU A 62 -32.88 5.59 -16.76
C GLU A 62 -34.14 5.03 -17.41
N ALA A 63 -35.20 4.82 -16.62
CA ALA A 63 -36.50 4.42 -17.14
C ALA A 63 -37.07 5.56 -18.01
N PRO A 64 -37.87 5.25 -19.06
CA PRO A 64 -38.50 6.28 -19.89
C PRO A 64 -39.44 7.19 -19.10
#